data_AF-A0A3C0J2Q0-F1
#
_entry.id   AF-A0A3C0J2Q0-F1
#
_cell.length_a   1.000
_cell.length_b   1.000
_cell.length_c   1.000
_cell.angle_alpha   90.00
_cell.angle_beta   90.00
_cell.angle_gamma   90.00
#
_symmetry.space_group_name_H-M   'P 1'
#
loop_
_entity.id
_entity.type
_entity.pdbx_description
1 polymer ?
#
loop_
_entity_poly.entity_id
_entity_poly.type
_entity_poly.pdbx_seq_one_letter_code
_entity_poly.pdbx_strand_id
1 'polypeptide(L)' 'MSGSDILYFLITLPVLLFALTVHEYAHARVAVKLGDGTPRWEGRLTLNPLAHLDPVGLLALVLTRRF' A
#
# COMPACT_ATOMS: atom_id res chain seq x y z
N MET A 1 -24.80 -4.63 9.95
CA MET A 1 -23.60 -5.46 9.82
C MET A 1 -23.81 -6.66 10.73
N SER A 2 -23.94 -7.84 10.14
CA SER A 2 -23.97 -9.09 10.88
C SER A 2 -22.62 -9.33 11.58
N GLY A 3 -22.58 -10.19 12.61
CA GLY A 3 -21.32 -10.54 13.29
C GLY A 3 -20.26 -11.11 12.33
N SER A 4 -20.68 -11.77 11.25
CA SER A 4 -19.81 -12.26 10.19
C SER A 4 -19.22 -11.15 9.31
N ASP A 5 -19.93 -10.04 9.07
CA ASP A 5 -19.42 -8.92 8.26
C ASP A 5 -18.25 -8.22 8.96
N ILE A 6 -18.37 -8.06 10.28
CA ILE A 6 -17.32 -7.46 11.12
C ILE A 6 -16.08 -8.36 11.11
N LEU A 7 -16.26 -9.67 11.28
CA LEU A 7 -15.17 -10.63 11.23
C LEU A 7 -14.47 -10.65 9.87
N TYR A 8 -15.24 -10.62 8.78
CA TYR A 8 -14.70 -10.54 7.42
C TYR A 8 -13.85 -9.29 7.23
N PHE A 9 -14.33 -8.12 7.67
CA PHE A 9 -13.59 -6.87 7.56
C PHE A 9 -12.30 -6.89 8.39
N LEU A 10 -12.36 -7.43 9.62
CA LEU A 10 -11.21 -7.56 10.52
C LEU A 10 -10.09 -8.42 9.95
N ILE A 11 -10.42 -9.41 9.13
CA ILE A 11 -9.43 -10.30 8.49
C ILE A 11 -8.93 -9.70 7.18
N THR A 12 -9.84 -9.23 6.32
CA THR A 12 -9.50 -8.77 4.97
C THR A 12 -8.65 -7.50 4.99
N LEU A 13 -8.95 -6.55 5.88
CA LEU A 13 -8.23 -5.28 5.93
C LEU A 13 -6.71 -5.44 6.18
N PRO A 14 -6.23 -6.16 7.22
CA PRO A 14 -4.80 -6.34 7.43
C PRO A 14 -4.13 -7.15 6.31
N VAL A 15 -4.83 -8.13 5.72
CA VAL A 15 -4.31 -8.89 4.56
C VAL A 15 -4.11 -7.99 3.36
N LEU A 16 -5.09 -7.13 3.06
CA LEU A 16 -5.01 -6.16 1.98
C LEU A 16 -3.86 -5.16 2.19
N LEU A 17 -3.74 -4.60 3.40
CA LEU A 17 -2.66 -3.69 3.75
C LEU A 17 -1.29 -4.34 3.59
N PHE A 18 -1.15 -5.60 4.03
CA PHE A 18 0.09 -6.35 3.87
C PHE A 18 0.41 -6.59 2.39
N ALA A 19 -0.57 -7.06 1.60
CA ALA A 19 -0.39 -7.33 0.18
C ALA A 19 0.02 -6.05 -0.59
N LEU A 20 -0.66 -4.92 -0.31
CA LEU A 20 -0.33 -3.63 -0.91
C LEU A 20 1.08 -3.17 -0.52
N THR A 21 1.46 -3.32 0.75
CA THR A 21 2.80 -2.95 1.22
C THR A 21 3.90 -3.70 0.48
N VAL A 22 3.73 -5.02 0.30
CA VAL A 22 4.70 -5.84 -0.43
C VAL A 22 4.73 -5.48 -1.90
N HIS A 23 3.57 -5.19 -2.52
CA HIS A 23 3.47 -4.75 -3.90
C HIS A 23 4.25 -3.45 -4.15
N GLU A 24 3.97 -2.41 -3.36
CA GLU A 24 4.61 -1.10 -3.50
C GLU A 24 6.11 -1.14 -3.14
N TYR A 25 6.47 -1.93 -2.13
CA TYR A 25 7.88 -2.18 -1.82
C TYR A 25 8.62 -2.83 -2.99
N ALA A 26 7.98 -3.76 -3.70
CA ALA A 26 8.59 -4.40 -4.88
C ALA A 26 8.84 -3.37 -5.99
N HIS A 27 7.90 -2.46 -6.25
CA HIS A 27 8.10 -1.34 -7.17
C HIS A 27 9.24 -0.44 -6.73
N ALA A 28 9.26 -0.01 -5.47
CA ALA A 28 10.32 0.80 -4.90
C ALA A 28 11.70 0.13 -5.03
N ARG A 29 11.78 -1.19 -4.79
CA ARG A 29 13.00 -1.99 -4.94
C ARG A 29 13.48 -2.06 -6.38
N VAL A 30 12.58 -2.26 -7.33
CA VAL A 30 12.91 -2.32 -8.76
C VAL A 30 13.35 -0.94 -9.26
N ALA A 31 12.65 0.13 -8.90
CA ALA A 31 13.00 1.50 -9.24
C ALA A 31 14.42 1.86 -8.76
N VAL A 32 14.73 1.60 -7.49
CA VAL A 32 16.08 1.81 -6.93
C VAL A 32 17.13 0.96 -7.64
N LYS A 33 16.80 -0.29 -7.98
CA LYS A 33 17.72 -1.18 -8.73
C LYS A 33 17.99 -0.68 -10.14
N LEU A 34 17.02 -0.02 -10.78
CA LEU A 34 17.14 0.58 -12.11
C LEU A 34 17.72 1.99 -12.10
N GLY A 35 18.06 2.52 -10.92
CA GLY A 35 18.75 3.81 -10.77
C GLY A 35 17.86 4.98 -10.33
N ASP A 36 16.56 4.77 -10.14
CA ASP A 36 15.67 5.78 -9.55
C ASP A 36 15.79 5.78 -8.02
N GLY A 37 16.51 6.76 -7.48
CA GLY A 37 16.73 6.92 -6.04
C GLY A 37 15.54 7.49 -5.26
N THR A 38 14.49 7.96 -5.94
CA THR A 38 13.36 8.68 -5.32
C THR A 38 12.70 7.89 -4.18
N PRO A 39 12.34 6.59 -4.34
CA PRO A 39 11.70 5.83 -3.26
C PRO A 39 12.59 5.63 -2.04
N ARG A 40 13.91 5.66 -2.23
CA ARG A 40 14.88 5.57 -1.12
C ARG A 40 14.96 6.89 -0.35
N TRP A 41 14.93 8.03 -1.05
CA TRP A 41 14.98 9.36 -0.44
C TRP A 41 13.70 9.72 0.30
N GLU A 42 12.55 9.29 -0.22
CA GLU A 42 11.25 9.48 0.43
C GLU A 42 10.97 8.49 1.57
N GLY A 43 11.89 7.56 1.85
CA GLY A 43 11.71 6.56 2.92
C GLY A 43 10.67 5.48 2.60
N ARG A 44 10.26 5.34 1.32
CA ARG A 44 9.31 4.33 0.84
C ARG A 44 9.94 2.95 0.63
N LEU A 45 11.27 2.83 0.74
CA LEU A 45 11.97 1.54 0.66
C LEU A 45 11.92 0.77 2.01
N THR A 46 10.72 0.45 2.47
CA THR A 46 10.47 -0.22 3.75
C THR A 46 9.30 -1.21 3.64
N LEU A 47 9.11 -2.08 4.62
CA LEU A 47 7.89 -2.91 4.74
C LEU A 47 6.89 -2.35 5.75
N ASN A 48 7.07 -1.08 6.13
CA ASN A 48 6.11 -0.36 6.96
C ASN A 48 4.89 0.06 6.10
N PRO A 49 3.67 -0.49 6.33
CA PRO A 49 2.49 -0.11 5.57
C PRO A 49 2.21 1.40 5.60
N LEU A 50 2.48 2.05 6.73
CA LEU A 50 2.23 3.48 6.90
C LEU A 50 3.10 4.35 5.99
N ALA A 51 4.28 3.87 5.57
CA ALA A 51 5.16 4.61 4.66
C ALA A 51 4.65 4.61 3.21
N HIS A 52 3.69 3.75 2.88
CA HIS A 52 3.10 3.63 1.55
C HIS A 52 1.71 4.27 1.45
N LEU A 53 1.13 4.67 2.59
CA LEU A 53 -0.16 5.35 2.62
C LEU A 53 0.03 6.82 2.26
N ASP A 54 -0.31 7.15 1.01
CA ASP A 54 -0.34 8.52 0.53
C ASP A 54 -1.81 9.04 0.50
N PRO A 55 -2.15 10.16 1.16
CA PRO A 55 -3.51 10.69 1.17
C PRO A 55 -4.04 11.06 -0.22
N VAL A 56 -3.17 11.53 -1.11
CA VAL A 56 -3.53 11.88 -2.49
C VAL A 56 -3.72 10.61 -3.31
N GLY A 57 -2.84 9.63 -3.15
CA GLY A 57 -2.99 8.30 -3.76
C GLY A 57 -4.28 7.60 -3.34
N LEU A 58 -4.60 7.62 -2.03
CA LEU A 58 -5.86 7.10 -1.49
C LEU A 58 -7.07 7.84 -2.07
N LEU A 59 -7.02 9.17 -2.13
CA LEU A 59 -8.09 9.96 -2.72
C LEU A 59 -8.25 9.64 -4.22
N ALA A 60 -7.15 9.49 -4.94
CA ALA A 60 -7.15 9.10 -6.35
C ALA A 60 -7.77 7.71 -6.55
N LEU A 61 -7.45 6.72 -5.73
CA LEU A 61 -8.07 5.39 -5.77
C LEU A 61 -9.59 5.46 -5.56
N VAL A 62 -10.04 6.25 -4.59
CA VAL A 62 -11.48 6.43 -4.29
C VAL A 62 -12.20 7.15 -5.44
N LEU A 63 -11.61 8.21 -5.97
CA LEU A 63 -12.21 9.02 -7.03
C LEU A 63 -12.22 8.30 -8.39
N THR A 64 -11.10 7.68 -8.75
CA THR A 64 -10.96 7.00 -10.05
C THR A 64 -11.57 5.60 -10.05
N ARG A 65 -11.78 5.00 -8.87
CA ARG A 65 -12.27 3.61 -8.68
C ARG A 65 -11.46 2.57 -9.45
N ARG A 66 -10.18 2.84 -9.73
CA ARG A 66 -9.26 1.89 -10.35
C ARG A 66 -8.33 1.35 -9.27
N PHE A 67 -8.50 0.07 -8.97
CA PHE A 67 -7.54 -0.79 -8.29
C PHE A 67 -6.72 -1.55 -9.32
#